data_AF-A0A7K2AW82-F1
#
_entry.id   AF-A0A7K2AW82-F1
#
_cell.length_a   1.000
_cell.length_b   1.000
_cell.length_c   1.000
_cell.angle_alpha   90.00
_cell.angle_beta   90.00
_cell.angle_gamma   90.00
#
_symmetry.space_group_name_H-M   'P 1'
#
loop_
_entity.id
_entity.type
_entity.pdbx_description
1 polymer ?
#
loop_
_entity_poly.entity_id
_entity_poly.type
_entity_poly.pdbx_seq_one_letter_code
_entity_poly.pdbx_strand_id
1 'polypeptide(L)'
;MISEESPAGGLTFCRGVSDLSTTDGHPLRIGEIQIVPGPFHSVAAVNRAIAEHVAGAETSLDGYWFTGPPQEVTLLVTSRDDLFNPWESSVQSVLNDLTRFMLIVQMMQLTSCRPLFDVFGPTRHEHGSDPWLHVSGPFERRPSLYARQARIDTSHVPQFEALSTMLGTIEQREAERARRFNEETQKRVVRTVWQFATGYFVRSHSEVDWYRTLVDLTTGLEAALSEKADHIENIVIRLRQRAAALLATEQDPPRNIFRDVGTLYDLRSIVVHGSDLRETRLDTLINRLSTAPADSTWALDRDIALDRIRDLLRRTLLARLCLAGEGAVRWDYGERVVIDDKEIRIDELITDDHHRHVLREYWQRRLRELDCAQAFEPAHNPQDTP
;
A
#
# COMPACT_ATOMS: atom_id res chain seq x y z
N MET A 1 -40.79 -0.62 -36.31
CA MET A 1 -39.66 -1.42 -35.82
C MET A 1 -38.90 -0.56 -34.84
N ILE A 2 -39.27 -0.68 -33.56
CA ILE A 2 -38.56 -0.03 -32.46
C ILE A 2 -37.36 -0.94 -32.20
N SER A 3 -36.16 -0.36 -32.32
CA SER A 3 -34.92 -0.95 -31.83
C SER A 3 -35.08 -1.20 -30.34
N GLU A 4 -35.19 -2.46 -29.92
CA GLU A 4 -35.01 -2.83 -28.51
C GLU A 4 -33.54 -2.55 -28.18
N GLU A 5 -33.31 -1.46 -27.46
CA GLU A 5 -32.06 -1.27 -26.71
C GLU A 5 -31.89 -2.47 -25.78
N SER A 6 -30.93 -3.34 -26.09
CA SER A 6 -30.46 -4.34 -25.14
C SER A 6 -30.03 -3.58 -23.87
N PRO A 7 -30.59 -3.87 -22.68
CA PRO A 7 -30.16 -3.18 -21.47
C PRO A 7 -28.68 -3.47 -21.28
N ALA A 8 -27.87 -2.41 -21.15
CA ALA A 8 -26.43 -2.51 -21.00
C ALA A 8 -26.07 -3.48 -19.85
N GLY A 9 -25.33 -4.54 -20.18
CA GLY A 9 -24.80 -5.47 -19.17
C GLY A 9 -23.69 -4.78 -18.37
N GLY A 10 -23.85 -4.74 -17.04
CA GLY A 10 -22.80 -4.27 -16.11
C GLY A 10 -21.73 -5.35 -15.87
N LEU A 11 -20.56 -4.91 -15.41
CA LEU A 11 -19.47 -5.77 -14.97
C LEU A 11 -19.27 -5.64 -13.47
N THR A 12 -19.13 -6.76 -12.77
CA THR A 12 -18.83 -6.79 -11.34
C THR A 12 -17.45 -7.39 -11.10
N PHE A 13 -16.75 -6.83 -10.11
CA PHE A 13 -15.45 -7.27 -9.66
C PHE A 13 -15.52 -7.61 -8.18
N CYS A 14 -15.00 -8.78 -7.81
CA CYS A 14 -14.89 -9.27 -6.45
C CYS A 14 -13.42 -9.59 -6.16
N ARG A 15 -12.79 -8.83 -5.26
CA ARG A 15 -11.46 -9.12 -4.74
C ARG A 15 -11.55 -9.77 -3.37
N GLY A 16 -11.00 -10.97 -3.23
CA GLY A 16 -10.80 -11.60 -1.93
C GLY A 16 -9.56 -11.05 -1.24
N VAL A 17 -9.69 -10.61 0.00
CA VAL A 17 -8.60 -10.07 0.83
C VAL A 17 -8.58 -10.74 2.20
N SER A 18 -7.38 -11.02 2.71
CA SER A 18 -7.17 -11.42 4.11
C SER A 18 -6.94 -10.19 5.00
N ASP A 19 -7.03 -10.39 6.31
CA ASP A 19 -6.64 -9.40 7.33
C ASP A 19 -7.44 -8.10 7.27
N LEU A 20 -8.64 -8.15 6.68
CA LEU A 20 -9.59 -7.04 6.63
C LEU A 20 -10.96 -7.58 7.04
N SER A 21 -11.71 -6.82 7.81
CA SER A 21 -13.12 -7.09 8.12
C SER A 21 -13.80 -5.80 8.57
N THR A 22 -15.12 -5.86 8.78
CA THR A 22 -15.83 -4.75 9.43
C THR A 22 -15.87 -4.94 10.95
N THR A 23 -16.07 -3.86 11.68
CA THR A 23 -16.12 -3.90 13.16
C THR A 23 -17.30 -4.72 13.67
N ASP A 24 -18.45 -4.65 13.00
CA ASP A 24 -19.70 -5.33 13.38
C ASP A 24 -19.95 -6.65 12.62
N GLY A 25 -19.11 -6.98 11.63
CA GLY A 25 -19.30 -8.15 10.78
C GLY A 25 -20.44 -7.99 9.77
N HIS A 26 -20.95 -6.77 9.55
CA HIS A 26 -21.95 -6.46 8.53
C HIS A 26 -21.33 -5.80 7.29
N PRO A 27 -21.97 -5.92 6.10
CA PRO A 27 -21.48 -5.25 4.91
C PRO A 27 -21.42 -3.73 5.09
N LEU A 28 -20.32 -3.13 4.62
CA LEU A 28 -20.07 -1.70 4.68
C LEU A 28 -19.78 -1.16 3.28
N ARG A 29 -20.35 -0.01 2.91
CA ARG A 29 -20.03 0.67 1.65
C ARG A 29 -19.17 1.90 1.89
N ILE A 30 -18.08 2.02 1.14
CA ILE A 30 -17.21 3.19 1.11
C ILE A 30 -17.04 3.61 -0.36
N GLY A 31 -17.69 4.71 -0.75
CA GLY A 31 -17.80 5.10 -2.16
C GLY A 31 -18.43 3.98 -3.01
N GLU A 32 -17.71 3.55 -4.05
CA GLU A 32 -18.15 2.49 -4.97
C GLU A 32 -17.73 1.08 -4.57
N ILE A 33 -17.08 0.93 -3.42
CA ILE A 33 -16.61 -0.37 -2.93
C ILE A 33 -17.49 -0.82 -1.78
N GLN A 34 -18.07 -2.00 -1.93
CA GLN A 34 -18.75 -2.73 -0.87
C GLN A 34 -17.79 -3.73 -0.24
N ILE A 35 -17.65 -3.66 1.08
CA ILE A 35 -16.90 -4.60 1.90
C ILE A 35 -17.91 -5.63 2.41
N VAL A 36 -17.74 -6.89 2.01
CA VAL A 36 -18.56 -8.01 2.49
C VAL A 36 -17.69 -8.85 3.43
N PRO A 37 -17.83 -8.68 4.75
CA PRO A 37 -16.99 -9.34 5.72
C PRO A 37 -17.26 -10.84 5.78
N GLY A 38 -16.21 -11.62 6.07
CA GLY A 38 -16.36 -12.98 6.57
C GLY A 38 -16.90 -13.02 8.02
N PRO A 39 -16.93 -14.20 8.66
CA PRO A 39 -16.25 -15.43 8.25
C PRO A 39 -17.04 -16.22 7.21
N PHE A 40 -16.36 -16.64 6.14
CA PHE A 40 -16.87 -17.70 5.29
C PHE A 40 -16.41 -19.03 5.90
N HIS A 41 -17.32 -19.94 6.22
CA HIS A 41 -16.94 -21.20 6.88
C HIS A 41 -16.47 -22.30 5.90
N SER A 42 -16.50 -22.03 4.60
CA SER A 42 -16.05 -22.94 3.55
C SER A 42 -15.77 -22.20 2.25
N VAL A 43 -14.98 -22.81 1.35
CA VAL A 43 -14.80 -22.33 -0.03
C VAL A 43 -16.15 -22.18 -0.74
N ALA A 44 -17.07 -23.11 -0.53
CA ALA A 44 -18.42 -23.00 -1.08
C ALA A 44 -19.18 -21.77 -0.58
N ALA A 45 -18.95 -21.32 0.66
CA ALA A 45 -19.53 -20.08 1.18
C ALA A 45 -18.92 -18.85 0.50
N VAL A 46 -17.61 -18.83 0.25
CA VAL A 46 -16.94 -17.79 -0.54
C VAL A 46 -17.51 -17.74 -1.96
N ASN A 47 -17.59 -18.89 -2.65
CA ASN A 47 -18.10 -18.96 -4.01
C ASN A 47 -19.57 -18.51 -4.11
N ARG A 48 -20.42 -18.87 -3.12
CA ARG A 48 -21.80 -18.36 -3.04
C ARG A 48 -21.85 -16.84 -2.87
N ALA A 49 -21.05 -16.28 -1.98
CA ALA A 49 -20.99 -14.84 -1.78
C ALA A 49 -20.48 -14.10 -3.04
N ILE A 50 -19.54 -14.69 -3.79
CA ILE A 50 -19.14 -14.14 -5.09
C ILE A 50 -20.27 -14.25 -6.11
N ALA A 51 -21.00 -15.36 -6.14
CA ALA A 51 -22.12 -15.58 -7.06
C ALA A 51 -23.33 -14.67 -6.82
N GLU A 52 -23.48 -14.11 -5.62
CA GLU A 52 -24.46 -13.03 -5.33
C GLU A 52 -24.16 -11.74 -6.11
N HIS A 53 -22.91 -11.57 -6.59
CA HIS A 53 -22.43 -10.34 -7.23
C HIS A 53 -21.97 -10.55 -8.68
N VAL A 54 -21.45 -11.72 -9.02
CA VAL A 54 -20.91 -12.09 -10.33
C VAL A 54 -21.68 -13.29 -10.87
N ALA A 55 -22.43 -13.08 -11.95
CA ALA A 55 -23.24 -14.13 -12.55
C ALA A 55 -22.37 -15.26 -13.11
N GLY A 56 -22.78 -16.52 -12.88
CA GLY A 56 -22.06 -17.71 -13.35
C GLY A 56 -20.80 -18.08 -12.52
N ALA A 57 -20.48 -17.35 -11.45
CA ALA A 57 -19.29 -17.64 -10.64
C ALA A 57 -19.36 -19.01 -9.94
N GLU A 58 -20.56 -19.49 -9.63
CA GLU A 58 -20.79 -20.79 -9.01
C GLU A 58 -20.33 -21.98 -9.86
N THR A 59 -20.42 -21.87 -11.19
CA THR A 59 -20.00 -22.92 -12.13
C THR A 59 -18.52 -22.81 -12.50
N SER A 60 -17.98 -21.59 -12.59
CA SER A 60 -16.61 -21.37 -13.08
C SER A 60 -15.55 -21.45 -11.98
N LEU A 61 -15.93 -21.29 -10.71
CA LEU A 61 -15.02 -21.39 -9.56
C LEU A 61 -14.96 -22.80 -8.95
N ASP A 62 -15.69 -23.77 -9.52
CA ASP A 62 -15.69 -25.14 -9.04
C ASP A 62 -14.31 -25.79 -9.28
N GLY A 63 -13.70 -26.33 -8.22
CA GLY A 63 -12.35 -26.91 -8.25
C GLY A 63 -11.17 -25.97 -7.92
N TYR A 64 -11.41 -24.67 -7.71
CA TYR A 64 -10.37 -23.77 -7.18
C TYR A 64 -10.29 -23.87 -5.65
N TRP A 65 -9.16 -24.36 -5.14
CA TRP A 65 -8.91 -24.50 -3.70
C TRP A 65 -8.18 -23.26 -3.17
N PHE A 66 -8.84 -22.45 -2.34
CA PHE A 66 -8.15 -21.42 -1.54
C PHE A 66 -7.47 -22.11 -0.35
N THR A 67 -6.13 -22.14 -0.32
CA THR A 67 -5.40 -22.68 0.84
C THR A 67 -5.15 -21.57 1.86
N GLY A 68 -6.12 -21.42 2.76
CA GLY A 68 -6.13 -20.58 3.96
C GLY A 68 -7.45 -20.85 4.69
N PRO A 69 -7.55 -20.67 6.03
CA PRO A 69 -8.83 -20.85 6.70
C PRO A 69 -9.86 -19.89 6.08
N PRO A 70 -10.98 -20.38 5.50
CA PRO A 70 -11.97 -19.55 4.81
C PRO A 70 -12.55 -18.42 5.68
N GLN A 71 -12.40 -18.55 7.01
CA GLN A 71 -12.90 -17.64 8.04
C GLN A 71 -12.23 -16.25 8.01
N GLU A 72 -11.12 -16.09 7.29
CA GLU A 72 -10.33 -14.84 7.28
C GLU A 72 -10.47 -14.03 5.99
N VAL A 73 -11.33 -14.45 5.06
CA VAL A 73 -11.54 -13.74 3.78
C VAL A 73 -12.65 -12.71 3.92
N THR A 74 -12.39 -11.51 3.44
CA THR A 74 -13.38 -10.46 3.17
C THR A 74 -13.41 -10.19 1.67
N LEU A 75 -14.60 -9.95 1.11
CA LEU A 75 -14.75 -9.59 -0.29
C LEU A 75 -14.85 -8.07 -0.43
N LEU A 76 -14.10 -7.52 -1.37
CA LEU A 76 -14.26 -6.16 -1.86
C LEU A 76 -14.98 -6.25 -3.21
N VAL A 77 -16.17 -5.68 -3.27
CA VAL A 77 -17.08 -5.78 -4.42
C VAL A 77 -17.29 -4.39 -5.01
N THR A 78 -17.21 -4.28 -6.34
CA THR A 78 -17.54 -3.05 -7.05
C THR A 78 -18.08 -3.38 -8.45
N SER A 79 -18.98 -2.52 -8.96
CA SER A 79 -19.66 -2.74 -10.24
C SER A 79 -19.60 -1.50 -11.12
N ARG A 80 -19.58 -1.71 -12.44
CA ARG A 80 -19.59 -0.66 -13.47
C ARG A 80 -20.62 -1.01 -14.53
N ASP A 81 -21.60 -0.13 -14.75
CA ASP A 81 -22.73 -0.37 -15.65
C ASP A 81 -22.46 0.07 -17.11
N ASP A 82 -21.31 0.70 -17.38
CA ASP A 82 -21.01 1.44 -18.60
C ASP A 82 -20.05 0.73 -19.58
N LEU A 83 -19.79 -0.57 -19.40
CA LEU A 83 -18.67 -1.25 -20.05
C LEU A 83 -19.04 -1.98 -21.35
N PHE A 84 -19.32 -1.23 -22.43
CA PHE A 84 -19.49 -1.80 -23.77
C PHE A 84 -18.24 -1.67 -24.69
N ASN A 85 -17.09 -1.15 -24.21
CA ASN A 85 -15.83 -1.07 -24.99
C ASN A 85 -14.58 -0.80 -24.13
N PRO A 86 -13.36 -1.11 -24.61
CA PRO A 86 -12.74 -2.43 -24.58
C PRO A 86 -12.41 -2.88 -23.15
N TRP A 87 -12.76 -4.13 -22.85
CA TRP A 87 -12.62 -4.85 -21.57
C TRP A 87 -11.33 -4.52 -20.78
N GLU A 88 -10.18 -4.41 -21.44
CA GLU A 88 -8.89 -4.17 -20.77
C GLU A 88 -8.79 -2.83 -20.04
N SER A 89 -9.28 -1.75 -20.65
CA SER A 89 -9.15 -0.40 -20.06
C SER A 89 -10.02 -0.23 -18.83
N SER A 90 -11.21 -0.82 -18.86
CA SER A 90 -12.20 -0.77 -17.80
C SER A 90 -11.85 -1.69 -16.64
N VAL A 91 -11.35 -2.90 -16.93
CA VAL A 91 -10.78 -3.81 -15.92
C VAL A 91 -9.61 -3.13 -15.21
N GLN A 92 -8.69 -2.52 -15.95
CA GLN A 92 -7.55 -1.83 -15.35
C GLN A 92 -7.99 -0.66 -14.45
N SER A 93 -9.02 0.10 -14.86
CA SER A 93 -9.57 1.20 -14.06
C SER A 93 -10.12 0.69 -12.71
N VAL A 94 -10.94 -0.36 -12.73
CA VAL A 94 -11.50 -0.94 -11.49
C VAL A 94 -10.41 -1.55 -10.60
N LEU A 95 -9.44 -2.25 -11.19
CA LEU A 95 -8.30 -2.77 -10.44
C LEU A 95 -7.49 -1.65 -9.80
N ASN A 96 -7.37 -0.48 -10.45
CA ASN A 96 -6.74 0.69 -9.86
C ASN A 96 -7.55 1.22 -8.67
N ASP A 97 -8.87 1.29 -8.76
CA ASP A 97 -9.74 1.72 -7.65
C ASP A 97 -9.63 0.78 -6.44
N LEU A 98 -9.68 -0.54 -6.65
CA LEU A 98 -9.47 -1.54 -5.60
C LEU A 98 -8.06 -1.44 -5.00
N THR A 99 -7.05 -1.19 -5.83
CA THR A 99 -5.65 -1.02 -5.39
C THR A 99 -5.49 0.26 -4.55
N ARG A 100 -6.11 1.37 -4.96
CA ARG A 100 -6.13 2.62 -4.18
C ARG A 100 -6.84 2.43 -2.85
N PHE A 101 -7.97 1.72 -2.83
CA PHE A 101 -8.66 1.40 -1.59
C PHE A 101 -7.76 0.62 -0.63
N MET A 102 -7.13 -0.47 -1.08
CA MET A 102 -6.19 -1.23 -0.24
C MET A 102 -5.02 -0.38 0.24
N LEU A 103 -4.46 0.47 -0.63
CA LEU A 103 -3.38 1.39 -0.25
C LEU A 103 -3.81 2.31 0.91
N ILE A 104 -5.02 2.90 0.84
CA ILE A 104 -5.55 3.74 1.92
C ILE A 104 -5.71 2.94 3.21
N VAL A 105 -6.32 1.74 3.14
CA VAL A 105 -6.48 0.87 4.32
C VAL A 105 -5.13 0.58 4.96
N GLN A 106 -4.15 0.13 4.16
CA GLN A 106 -2.81 -0.24 4.62
C GLN A 106 -2.07 0.95 5.22
N MET A 107 -2.22 2.14 4.64
CA MET A 107 -1.63 3.36 5.19
C MET A 107 -2.27 3.77 6.52
N MET A 108 -3.60 3.77 6.60
CA MET A 108 -4.36 4.26 7.74
C MET A 108 -4.31 3.32 8.95
N GLN A 109 -4.46 2.01 8.72
CA GLN A 109 -4.64 0.99 9.76
C GLN A 109 -3.41 0.10 9.99
N LEU A 110 -2.30 0.34 9.27
CA LEU A 110 -1.07 -0.46 9.39
C LEU A 110 -1.34 -1.98 9.16
N THR A 111 -2.36 -2.30 8.38
CA THR A 111 -2.79 -3.67 8.18
C THR A 111 -1.94 -4.40 7.14
N SER A 112 -1.92 -5.73 7.24
CA SER A 112 -1.43 -6.58 6.17
C SER A 112 -2.33 -6.57 4.93
N CYS A 113 -3.66 -6.43 5.09
CA CYS A 113 -4.70 -6.42 4.04
C CYS A 113 -4.23 -6.98 2.69
N ARG A 114 -4.14 -8.31 2.59
CA ARG A 114 -3.43 -8.97 1.47
C ARG A 114 -4.43 -9.43 0.41
N PRO A 115 -4.25 -9.08 -0.87
CA PRO A 115 -5.09 -9.62 -1.93
C PRO A 115 -4.77 -11.11 -2.13
N LEU A 116 -5.82 -11.91 -2.20
CA LEU A 116 -5.75 -13.37 -2.41
C LEU A 116 -6.11 -13.73 -3.85
N PHE A 117 -7.20 -13.15 -4.36
CA PHE A 117 -7.72 -13.40 -5.69
C PHE A 117 -8.62 -12.25 -6.16
N ASP A 118 -8.82 -12.20 -7.47
CA ASP A 118 -9.74 -11.33 -8.17
C ASP A 118 -10.67 -12.19 -9.04
N VAL A 119 -11.99 -12.00 -8.90
CA VAL A 119 -13.00 -12.56 -9.81
C VAL A 119 -13.69 -11.40 -10.51
N PHE A 120 -13.81 -11.48 -11.83
CA PHE A 120 -14.56 -10.49 -12.60
C PHE A 120 -15.47 -11.17 -13.60
N GLY A 121 -16.65 -10.62 -13.80
CA GLY A 121 -17.63 -11.19 -14.70
C GLY A 121 -18.89 -10.35 -14.75
N PRO A 122 -19.83 -10.71 -15.64
CA PRO A 122 -21.01 -9.90 -15.87
C PRO A 122 -21.91 -9.90 -14.63
N THR A 123 -22.59 -8.79 -14.38
CA THR A 123 -23.56 -8.66 -13.29
C THR A 123 -24.82 -9.50 -13.56
N ARG A 124 -25.09 -9.85 -14.82
CA ARG A 124 -26.19 -10.71 -15.24
C ARG A 124 -25.68 -11.79 -16.18
N HIS A 125 -26.29 -12.96 -16.14
CA HIS A 125 -25.87 -14.06 -17.00
C HIS A 125 -26.29 -13.79 -18.45
N GLU A 126 -25.34 -13.36 -19.27
CA GLU A 126 -25.49 -13.29 -20.72
C GLU A 126 -24.84 -14.55 -21.32
N HIS A 127 -25.52 -15.22 -22.24
CA HIS A 127 -25.02 -16.45 -22.86
C HIS A 127 -23.61 -16.27 -23.44
N GLY A 128 -22.64 -17.02 -22.92
CA GLY A 128 -21.28 -17.11 -23.47
C GLY A 128 -20.20 -16.28 -22.76
N SER A 129 -20.53 -15.54 -21.70
CA SER A 129 -19.53 -14.80 -20.90
C SER A 129 -19.32 -15.47 -19.54
N ASP A 130 -18.38 -16.40 -19.47
CA ASP A 130 -17.98 -16.99 -18.19
C ASP A 130 -17.14 -15.99 -17.38
N PRO A 131 -17.33 -15.93 -16.04
CA PRO A 131 -16.48 -15.12 -15.19
C PRO A 131 -15.04 -15.62 -15.19
N TRP A 132 -14.12 -14.67 -15.07
CA TRP A 132 -12.69 -14.91 -15.05
C TRP A 132 -12.17 -14.82 -13.61
N LEU A 133 -11.37 -15.81 -13.23
CA LEU A 133 -10.64 -15.83 -11.96
C LEU A 133 -9.16 -15.54 -12.23
N HIS A 134 -8.65 -14.53 -11.57
CA HIS A 134 -7.23 -14.23 -11.46
C HIS A 134 -6.78 -14.45 -10.02
N VAL A 135 -5.83 -15.36 -9.80
CA VAL A 135 -5.31 -15.64 -8.44
C VAL A 135 -4.02 -14.87 -8.21
N SER A 136 -3.96 -14.12 -7.12
CA SER A 136 -2.81 -13.30 -6.78
C SER A 136 -1.72 -14.14 -6.09
N GLY A 137 -0.85 -14.75 -6.89
CA GLY A 137 0.35 -15.50 -6.47
C GLY A 137 0.09 -16.96 -6.09
N PRO A 138 1.12 -17.68 -5.59
CA PRO A 138 1.02 -19.12 -5.38
C PRO A 138 -0.02 -19.44 -4.31
N PHE A 139 -0.83 -20.46 -4.57
CA PHE A 139 -1.92 -20.89 -3.70
C PHE A 139 -1.38 -21.22 -2.29
N GLU A 140 -0.26 -21.93 -2.18
CA GLU A 140 0.39 -22.31 -0.92
C GLU A 140 1.10 -21.14 -0.20
N ARG A 141 0.34 -20.13 0.25
CA ARG A 141 0.90 -19.13 1.17
C ARG A 141 0.74 -19.61 2.60
N ARG A 142 1.87 -19.77 3.27
CA ARG A 142 1.87 -19.79 4.74
C ARG A 142 1.33 -18.43 5.22
N PRO A 143 0.40 -18.39 6.20
CA PRO A 143 0.07 -17.15 6.87
C PRO A 143 1.38 -16.51 7.35
N SER A 144 1.66 -15.27 6.94
CA SER A 144 2.81 -14.59 7.55
C SER A 144 2.53 -14.44 9.05
N LEU A 145 3.55 -14.70 9.84
CA LEU A 145 3.47 -14.72 11.30
C LEU A 145 3.28 -13.30 11.88
N TYR A 146 3.30 -12.27 11.02
CA TYR A 146 3.18 -10.85 11.31
C TYR A 146 1.99 -10.23 10.55
N ALA A 147 0.85 -10.92 10.53
CA ALA A 147 -0.39 -10.38 9.99
C ALA A 147 -1.02 -9.37 10.97
N ARG A 148 -1.51 -8.24 10.47
CA ARG A 148 -2.29 -7.24 11.24
C ARG A 148 -3.65 -7.07 10.62
N GLN A 149 -4.70 -7.33 11.39
CA GLN A 149 -6.08 -7.18 10.92
C GLN A 149 -6.52 -5.71 10.95
N ALA A 150 -7.17 -5.26 9.88
CA ALA A 150 -7.94 -4.02 9.88
C ALA A 150 -9.40 -4.31 10.20
N ARG A 151 -9.99 -3.47 11.06
CA ARG A 151 -11.43 -3.41 11.32
C ARG A 151 -11.92 -2.04 10.87
N ILE A 152 -12.85 -2.03 9.92
CA ILE A 152 -13.41 -0.79 9.36
C ILE A 152 -14.89 -0.70 9.71
N ASP A 153 -15.35 0.51 10.01
CA ASP A 153 -16.76 0.82 10.23
C ASP A 153 -17.11 2.17 9.59
N THR A 154 -18.35 2.62 9.80
CA THR A 154 -18.86 3.87 9.23
C THR A 154 -18.11 5.11 9.68
N SER A 155 -17.43 5.09 10.84
CA SER A 155 -16.64 6.25 11.30
C SER A 155 -15.43 6.50 10.40
N HIS A 156 -15.00 5.49 9.64
CA HIS A 156 -13.85 5.60 8.75
C HIS A 156 -14.16 6.21 7.38
N VAL A 157 -15.44 6.31 7.00
CA VAL A 157 -15.83 6.81 5.66
C VAL A 157 -15.26 8.20 5.36
N PRO A 158 -15.35 9.21 6.25
CA PRO A 158 -14.79 10.54 5.98
C PRO A 158 -13.25 10.52 5.83
N GLN A 159 -12.57 9.65 6.57
CA GLN A 159 -11.11 9.48 6.50
C GLN A 159 -10.69 8.93 5.14
N PHE A 160 -11.43 7.93 4.62
CA PHE A 160 -11.22 7.39 3.28
C PHE A 160 -11.43 8.43 2.19
N GLU A 161 -12.51 9.22 2.26
CA GLU A 161 -12.80 10.27 1.29
C GLU A 161 -11.70 11.35 1.28
N ALA A 162 -11.24 11.77 2.46
CA ALA A 162 -10.18 12.75 2.60
C ALA A 162 -8.85 12.24 2.03
N LEU A 163 -8.43 11.02 2.42
CA LEU A 163 -7.18 10.43 1.92
C LEU A 163 -7.24 10.12 0.42
N SER A 164 -8.39 9.70 -0.10
CA SER A 164 -8.62 9.50 -1.53
C SER A 164 -8.48 10.82 -2.31
N THR A 165 -9.03 11.91 -1.78
CA THR A 165 -8.89 13.26 -2.38
C THR A 165 -7.43 13.72 -2.39
N MET A 166 -6.70 13.51 -1.30
CA MET A 166 -5.27 13.82 -1.25
C MET A 166 -4.47 12.97 -2.24
N LEU A 167 -4.83 11.68 -2.40
CA LEU A 167 -4.19 10.79 -3.37
C LEU A 167 -4.42 11.25 -4.81
N GLY A 168 -5.65 11.64 -5.15
CA GLY A 168 -5.94 12.22 -6.47
C GLY A 168 -5.13 13.50 -6.73
N THR A 169 -4.99 14.34 -5.71
CA THR A 169 -4.22 15.60 -5.81
C THR A 169 -2.74 15.34 -6.10
N ILE A 170 -2.09 14.43 -5.35
CA ILE A 170 -0.67 14.12 -5.58
C ILE A 170 -0.46 13.43 -6.94
N GLU A 171 -1.35 12.53 -7.34
CA GLU A 171 -1.29 11.86 -8.64
C GLU A 171 -1.41 12.86 -9.80
N GLN A 172 -2.33 13.83 -9.70
CA GLN A 172 -2.48 14.90 -10.70
C GLN A 172 -1.21 15.75 -10.79
N ARG A 173 -0.67 16.21 -9.65
CA ARG A 173 0.57 17.02 -9.62
C ARG A 173 1.75 16.27 -10.22
N GLU A 174 1.87 14.98 -9.92
CA GLU A 174 2.92 14.12 -10.47
C GLU A 174 2.77 13.94 -11.99
N ALA A 175 1.54 13.80 -12.49
CA ALA A 175 1.28 13.76 -13.92
C ALA A 175 1.59 15.09 -14.62
N GLU A 176 1.29 16.22 -14.00
CA GLU A 176 1.65 17.56 -14.50
C GLU A 176 3.17 17.79 -14.50
N ARG A 177 3.88 17.34 -13.46
CA ARG A 177 5.34 17.38 -13.40
C ARG A 177 5.97 16.54 -14.51
N ALA A 178 5.50 15.30 -14.68
CA ALA A 178 5.95 14.41 -15.74
C ALA A 178 5.71 15.00 -17.13
N ARG A 179 4.54 15.64 -17.36
CA ARG A 179 4.24 16.35 -18.62
C ARG A 179 5.22 17.48 -18.89
N ARG A 180 5.45 18.37 -17.91
CA ARG A 180 6.42 19.48 -18.03
C ARG A 180 7.83 18.98 -18.33
N PHE A 181 8.30 17.97 -17.62
CA PHE A 181 9.61 17.37 -17.88
C PHE A 181 9.70 16.79 -19.30
N ASN A 182 8.64 16.14 -19.79
CA ASN A 182 8.63 15.59 -21.14
C ASN A 182 8.72 16.67 -22.21
N GLU A 183 8.00 17.78 -22.02
CA GLU A 183 8.03 18.95 -22.91
C GLU A 183 9.42 19.60 -22.93
N GLU A 184 10.02 19.82 -21.75
CA GLU A 184 11.31 20.49 -21.60
C GLU A 184 12.50 19.65 -22.09
N THR A 185 12.48 18.34 -21.84
CA THR A 185 13.64 17.47 -22.11
C THR A 185 13.51 16.59 -23.35
N GLN A 186 12.32 16.56 -23.97
CA GLN A 186 11.97 15.64 -25.05
C GLN A 186 12.17 14.15 -24.68
N LYS A 187 12.22 13.84 -23.38
CA LYS A 187 12.27 12.47 -22.85
C LYS A 187 10.88 12.08 -22.36
N ARG A 188 10.54 10.79 -22.41
CA ARG A 188 9.24 10.31 -21.92
C ARG A 188 9.37 9.73 -20.52
N VAL A 189 8.70 10.34 -19.54
CA VAL A 189 8.43 9.73 -18.24
C VAL A 189 7.34 8.68 -18.42
N VAL A 190 7.71 7.42 -18.20
CA VAL A 190 6.78 6.27 -18.27
C VAL A 190 6.08 6.04 -16.93
N ARG A 191 6.77 6.32 -15.83
CA ARG A 191 6.26 6.14 -14.47
C ARG A 191 6.90 7.17 -13.54
N THR A 192 6.10 7.77 -12.67
CA THR A 192 6.61 8.73 -11.69
C THR A 192 7.19 8.02 -10.47
N VAL A 193 8.02 8.72 -9.71
CA VAL A 193 8.59 8.22 -8.44
C VAL A 193 7.49 7.91 -7.42
N TRP A 194 6.40 8.68 -7.40
CA TRP A 194 5.22 8.35 -6.59
C TRP A 194 4.61 6.99 -6.98
N GLN A 195 4.41 6.78 -8.28
CA GLN A 195 3.85 5.52 -8.80
C GLN A 195 4.79 4.32 -8.56
N PHE A 196 6.10 4.54 -8.52
CA PHE A 196 7.04 3.51 -8.07
C PHE A 196 6.83 3.22 -6.58
N ALA A 197 6.89 4.24 -5.71
CA ALA A 197 6.80 4.06 -4.27
C ALA A 197 5.50 3.37 -3.83
N THR A 198 4.34 3.83 -4.31
CA THR A 198 3.05 3.22 -3.99
C THR A 198 2.89 1.83 -4.62
N GLY A 199 3.37 1.64 -5.84
CA GLY A 199 3.33 0.35 -6.53
C GLY A 199 4.17 -0.72 -5.83
N TYR A 200 5.38 -0.38 -5.38
CA TYR A 200 6.23 -1.27 -4.59
C TYR A 200 5.62 -1.56 -3.21
N PHE A 201 5.05 -0.55 -2.55
CA PHE A 201 4.38 -0.72 -1.26
C PHE A 201 3.23 -1.73 -1.38
N VAL A 202 2.25 -1.51 -2.26
CA VAL A 202 1.10 -2.42 -2.39
C VAL A 202 1.52 -3.81 -2.85
N ARG A 203 2.45 -3.91 -3.81
CA ARG A 203 2.97 -5.21 -4.28
C ARG A 203 3.64 -5.99 -3.15
N SER A 204 4.27 -5.32 -2.19
CA SER A 204 4.92 -5.98 -1.06
C SER A 204 3.97 -6.84 -0.22
N HIS A 205 2.66 -6.56 -0.23
CA HIS A 205 1.65 -7.34 0.46
C HIS A 205 1.16 -8.55 -0.37
N SER A 206 1.53 -8.58 -1.65
CA SER A 206 1.14 -9.59 -2.63
C SER A 206 2.32 -10.46 -3.09
N GLU A 207 3.57 -10.06 -2.89
CA GLU A 207 4.75 -10.84 -3.31
C GLU A 207 5.06 -11.97 -2.30
N VAL A 208 5.51 -13.13 -2.79
CA VAL A 208 5.87 -14.30 -1.94
C VAL A 208 7.38 -14.41 -1.74
N ASP A 209 8.17 -13.88 -2.67
CA ASP A 209 9.61 -13.84 -2.52
C ASP A 209 10.03 -12.73 -1.55
N TRP A 210 10.54 -13.15 -0.39
CA TRP A 210 11.05 -12.26 0.65
C TRP A 210 12.17 -11.33 0.13
N TYR A 211 13.11 -11.86 -0.65
CA TYR A 211 14.26 -11.10 -1.15
C TYR A 211 13.82 -10.01 -2.10
N ARG A 212 12.95 -10.35 -3.04
CA ARG A 212 12.34 -9.39 -3.96
C ARG A 212 11.51 -8.34 -3.21
N THR A 213 10.75 -8.76 -2.20
CA THR A 213 9.95 -7.85 -1.38
C THR A 213 10.82 -6.83 -0.65
N LEU A 214 11.96 -7.25 -0.08
CA LEU A 214 12.93 -6.35 0.55
C LEU A 214 13.50 -5.33 -0.46
N VAL A 215 13.88 -5.80 -1.65
CA VAL A 215 14.42 -4.93 -2.71
C VAL A 215 13.37 -3.93 -3.18
N ASP A 216 12.14 -4.38 -3.40
CA ASP A 216 11.01 -3.55 -3.80
C ASP A 216 10.71 -2.46 -2.76
N LEU A 217 10.63 -2.82 -1.47
CA LEU A 217 10.34 -1.88 -0.39
C LEU A 217 11.47 -0.86 -0.19
N THR A 218 12.73 -1.28 -0.27
CA THR A 218 13.87 -0.34 -0.20
C THR A 218 13.88 0.60 -1.40
N THR A 219 13.59 0.11 -2.61
CA THR A 219 13.46 0.98 -3.80
C THR A 219 12.26 1.91 -3.72
N GLY A 220 11.14 1.46 -3.13
CA GLY A 220 9.99 2.32 -2.86
C GLY A 220 10.31 3.44 -1.88
N LEU A 221 11.03 3.12 -0.79
CA LEU A 221 11.49 4.11 0.18
C LEU A 221 12.47 5.12 -0.44
N GLU A 222 13.37 4.64 -1.30
CA GLU A 222 14.26 5.48 -2.08
C GLU A 222 13.48 6.46 -2.97
N ALA A 223 12.51 5.97 -3.75
CA ALA A 223 11.69 6.78 -4.64
C ALA A 223 10.80 7.79 -3.87
N ALA A 224 10.39 7.45 -2.64
CA ALA A 224 9.60 8.34 -1.80
C ALA A 224 10.44 9.45 -1.15
N LEU A 225 11.73 9.21 -0.89
CA LEU A 225 12.64 10.14 -0.21
C LEU A 225 13.65 10.82 -1.12
N SER A 226 13.87 10.33 -2.36
CA SER A 226 14.91 10.79 -3.28
C SER A 226 14.40 10.89 -4.73
N GLU A 227 14.93 11.84 -5.48
CA GLU A 227 14.49 12.15 -6.85
C GLU A 227 15.57 11.91 -7.92
N LYS A 228 16.87 11.97 -7.58
CA LYS A 228 17.97 11.89 -8.56
C LYS A 228 18.96 10.78 -8.26
N ALA A 229 19.20 9.94 -9.28
CA ALA A 229 20.26 8.93 -9.31
C ALA A 229 21.65 9.53 -9.59
N ASP A 230 21.75 10.82 -9.94
CA ASP A 230 22.99 11.44 -10.42
C ASP A 230 24.05 11.66 -9.32
N HIS A 231 23.68 11.47 -8.04
CA HIS A 231 24.59 11.56 -6.90
C HIS A 231 24.59 10.24 -6.12
N ILE A 232 25.19 9.19 -6.70
CA ILE A 232 25.27 7.85 -6.10
C ILE A 232 26.05 7.88 -4.77
N GLU A 233 27.01 8.80 -4.64
CA GLU A 233 27.80 8.97 -3.42
C GLU A 233 26.90 9.34 -2.23
N ASN A 234 27.01 8.58 -1.14
CA ASN A 234 26.31 8.79 0.13
C ASN A 234 24.77 8.73 0.08
N ILE A 235 24.18 8.08 -0.94
CA ILE A 235 22.72 7.93 -1.04
C ILE A 235 22.11 7.32 0.23
N VAL A 236 22.74 6.30 0.81
CA VAL A 236 22.27 5.64 2.04
C VAL A 236 22.27 6.61 3.22
N ILE A 237 23.29 7.46 3.38
CA ILE A 237 23.35 8.42 4.49
C ILE A 237 22.24 9.46 4.35
N ARG A 238 22.04 10.02 3.15
CA ARG A 238 20.96 11.00 2.90
C ARG A 238 19.58 10.40 3.17
N LEU A 239 19.34 9.18 2.71
CA LEU A 239 18.08 8.47 2.96
C LEU A 239 17.82 8.28 4.45
N ARG A 240 18.84 7.85 5.21
CA ARG A 240 18.75 7.70 6.67
C ARG A 240 18.44 9.03 7.36
N GLN A 241 19.09 10.12 6.95
CA GLN A 241 18.87 11.45 7.52
C GLN A 241 17.46 11.98 7.20
N ARG A 242 17.02 11.86 5.94
CA ARG A 242 15.69 12.30 5.49
C ARG A 242 14.58 11.51 6.19
N ALA A 243 14.71 10.19 6.27
CA ALA A 243 13.74 9.33 6.99
C ALA A 243 13.67 9.71 8.48
N ALA A 244 14.81 9.82 9.15
CA ALA A 244 14.85 10.17 10.58
C ALA A 244 14.31 11.59 10.84
N ALA A 245 14.57 12.54 9.94
CA ALA A 245 14.05 13.90 10.03
C ALA A 245 12.53 13.95 9.86
N LEU A 246 11.97 13.15 8.94
CA LEU A 246 10.57 13.17 8.55
C LEU A 246 9.65 12.33 9.45
N LEU A 247 10.12 11.16 9.90
CA LEU A 247 9.24 10.11 10.47
C LEU A 247 9.29 9.98 11.99
N ALA A 248 10.20 10.69 12.66
CA ALA A 248 10.40 10.52 14.10
C ALA A 248 9.15 10.87 14.92
N THR A 249 8.86 10.00 15.89
CA THR A 249 7.83 10.20 16.93
C THR A 249 8.47 10.01 18.31
N GLU A 250 7.68 10.18 19.38
CA GLU A 250 8.14 9.86 20.73
C GLU A 250 8.45 8.36 20.89
N GLN A 251 7.64 7.50 20.25
CA GLN A 251 7.76 6.05 20.32
C GLN A 251 8.84 5.50 19.37
N ASP A 252 9.18 6.24 18.31
CA ASP A 252 10.22 5.86 17.34
C ASP A 252 11.19 7.04 17.10
N PRO A 253 12.18 7.22 17.99
CA PRO A 253 13.06 8.37 17.95
C PRO A 253 13.97 8.37 16.70
N PRO A 254 14.49 9.54 16.27
CA PRO A 254 15.27 9.67 15.04
C PRO A 254 16.45 8.68 14.94
N ARG A 255 17.09 8.37 16.08
CA ARG A 255 18.22 7.43 16.15
C ARG A 255 17.83 6.01 15.72
N ASN A 256 16.62 5.57 16.08
CA ASN A 256 16.12 4.24 15.73
C ASN A 256 15.89 4.15 14.22
N ILE A 257 15.13 5.09 13.67
CA ILE A 257 14.87 5.18 12.22
C ILE A 257 16.19 5.25 11.44
N PHE A 258 17.13 6.11 11.85
CA PHE A 258 18.42 6.26 11.19
C PHE A 258 19.22 4.94 11.17
N ARG A 259 19.22 4.18 12.27
CA ARG A 259 19.90 2.88 12.37
C ARG A 259 19.19 1.81 11.53
N ASP A 260 17.87 1.74 11.62
CA ASP A 260 17.07 0.70 10.97
C ASP A 260 17.13 0.82 9.46
N VAL A 261 17.00 2.04 8.91
CA VAL A 261 17.18 2.28 7.46
C VAL A 261 18.57 1.83 7.01
N GLY A 262 19.62 2.10 7.78
CA GLY A 262 20.98 1.63 7.47
C GLY A 262 21.05 0.10 7.41
N THR A 263 20.49 -0.58 8.40
CA THR A 263 20.49 -2.04 8.51
C THR A 263 19.71 -2.70 7.36
N LEU A 264 18.55 -2.14 6.99
CA LEU A 264 17.72 -2.62 5.88
C LEU A 264 18.43 -2.43 4.52
N TYR A 265 19.18 -1.35 4.34
CA TYR A 265 20.00 -1.14 3.13
C TYR A 265 21.22 -2.04 3.08
N ASP A 266 21.85 -2.35 4.23
CA ASP A 266 22.92 -3.34 4.31
C ASP A 266 22.39 -4.73 3.89
N LEU A 267 21.19 -5.11 4.35
CA LEU A 267 20.51 -6.33 3.93
C LEU A 267 20.21 -6.34 2.43
N ARG A 268 19.62 -5.26 1.89
CA ARG A 268 19.36 -5.12 0.45
C ARG A 268 20.65 -5.24 -0.36
N SER A 269 21.73 -4.60 0.08
CA SER A 269 23.04 -4.65 -0.59
C SER A 269 23.55 -6.08 -0.73
N ILE A 270 23.49 -6.86 0.35
CA ILE A 270 23.86 -8.29 0.32
C ILE A 270 23.03 -9.06 -0.71
N VAL A 271 21.71 -8.85 -0.71
CA VAL A 271 20.76 -9.53 -1.61
C VAL A 271 21.01 -9.16 -3.08
N VAL A 272 21.09 -7.86 -3.39
CA VAL A 272 21.23 -7.36 -4.76
C VAL A 272 22.58 -7.76 -5.37
N HIS A 273 23.64 -7.77 -4.57
CA HIS A 273 24.97 -8.16 -5.03
C HIS A 273 25.20 -9.69 -5.02
N GLY A 274 24.18 -10.49 -4.66
CA GLY A 274 24.29 -11.94 -4.63
C GLY A 274 25.35 -12.47 -3.67
N SER A 275 25.64 -11.72 -2.60
CA SER A 275 26.59 -12.14 -1.58
C SER A 275 25.99 -13.24 -0.70
N ASP A 276 26.81 -14.19 -0.26
CA ASP A 276 26.37 -15.25 0.65
C ASP A 276 25.80 -14.65 1.96
N LEU A 277 24.48 -14.78 2.13
CA LEU A 277 23.78 -14.40 3.36
C LEU A 277 23.65 -15.62 4.26
N ARG A 278 24.57 -15.75 5.21
CA ARG A 278 24.50 -16.78 6.26
C ARG A 278 23.40 -16.44 7.25
N GLU A 279 22.74 -17.48 7.79
CA GLU A 279 21.68 -17.37 8.80
C GLU A 279 22.10 -16.49 9.99
N THR A 280 23.23 -16.80 10.62
CA THR A 280 23.78 -16.01 11.73
C THR A 280 24.03 -14.53 11.40
N ARG A 281 24.35 -14.21 10.14
CA ARG A 281 24.53 -12.81 9.71
C ARG A 281 23.18 -12.11 9.54
N LEU A 282 22.18 -12.81 9.02
CA LEU A 282 20.82 -12.30 8.93
C LEU A 282 20.25 -12.02 10.33
N ASP A 283 20.37 -12.97 11.26
CA ASP A 283 19.92 -12.82 12.65
C ASP A 283 20.61 -11.62 13.31
N THR A 284 21.93 -11.48 13.13
CA THR A 284 22.71 -10.35 13.66
C THR A 284 22.23 -9.01 13.10
N LEU A 285 21.85 -8.95 11.83
CA LEU A 285 21.35 -7.72 11.21
C LEU A 285 19.94 -7.42 11.72
N ILE A 286 19.06 -8.40 11.79
CA ILE A 286 17.66 -8.21 12.19
C ILE A 286 17.57 -7.83 13.67
N ASN A 287 18.38 -8.43 14.53
CA ASN A 287 18.47 -8.06 15.95
C ASN A 287 19.00 -6.63 16.20
N ARG A 288 19.48 -5.92 15.17
CA ARG A 288 19.82 -4.49 15.26
C ARG A 288 18.63 -3.59 14.98
N LEU A 289 17.54 -4.11 14.41
CA LEU A 289 16.33 -3.31 14.17
C LEU A 289 15.70 -2.92 15.51
N SER A 290 15.18 -1.70 15.60
CA SER A 290 14.53 -1.23 16.83
C SER A 290 13.26 -1.98 17.20
N THR A 291 12.65 -2.67 16.24
CA THR A 291 11.41 -3.43 16.39
C THR A 291 11.64 -4.93 16.57
N ALA A 292 12.89 -5.40 16.60
CA ALA A 292 13.18 -6.81 16.81
C ALA A 292 12.90 -7.21 18.28
N PRO A 293 12.07 -8.23 18.54
CA PRO A 293 11.93 -8.83 19.87
C PRO A 293 13.27 -9.42 20.33
N ALA A 294 13.48 -9.50 21.64
CA ALA A 294 14.73 -10.04 22.20
C ALA A 294 14.98 -11.53 21.86
N ASP A 295 13.91 -12.31 21.64
CA ASP A 295 13.95 -13.77 21.47
C ASP A 295 13.20 -14.23 20.19
N SER A 296 13.43 -13.58 19.05
CA SER A 296 12.81 -13.96 17.78
C SER A 296 13.45 -15.22 17.16
N THR A 297 12.68 -15.93 16.33
CA THR A 297 13.16 -17.09 15.56
C THR A 297 13.48 -16.68 14.13
N TRP A 298 14.36 -17.43 13.45
CA TRP A 298 14.74 -17.21 12.03
C TRP A 298 13.56 -16.90 11.09
N ALA A 299 12.45 -17.63 11.22
CA ALA A 299 11.28 -17.43 10.36
C ALA A 299 10.56 -16.10 10.67
N LEU A 300 10.55 -15.70 11.94
CA LEU A 300 9.98 -14.45 12.42
C LEU A 300 10.85 -13.25 12.05
N ASP A 301 12.16 -13.41 12.08
CA ASP A 301 13.15 -12.36 11.78
C ASP A 301 12.91 -11.75 10.41
N ARG A 302 12.73 -12.60 9.40
CA ARG A 302 12.44 -12.18 8.03
C ARG A 302 11.18 -11.32 7.94
N ASP A 303 10.12 -11.74 8.61
CA ASP A 303 8.86 -11.00 8.62
C ASP A 303 8.99 -9.67 9.38
N ILE A 304 9.76 -9.61 10.48
CA ILE A 304 10.06 -8.38 11.23
C ILE A 304 10.77 -7.36 10.35
N ALA A 305 11.75 -7.78 9.56
CA ALA A 305 12.47 -6.88 8.66
C ALA A 305 11.56 -6.28 7.58
N LEU A 306 10.71 -7.10 6.97
CA LEU A 306 9.72 -6.63 5.99
C LEU A 306 8.68 -5.73 6.64
N ASP A 307 8.23 -6.06 7.85
CA ASP A 307 7.27 -5.26 8.59
C ASP A 307 7.81 -3.86 8.91
N ARG A 308 9.05 -3.79 9.41
CA ARG A 308 9.70 -2.52 9.71
C ARG A 308 9.85 -1.65 8.48
N ILE A 309 10.28 -2.20 7.35
CA ILE A 309 10.43 -1.39 6.13
C ILE A 309 9.09 -1.02 5.49
N ARG A 310 8.06 -1.88 5.59
CA ARG A 310 6.68 -1.51 5.23
C ARG A 310 6.23 -0.32 6.06
N ASP A 311 6.44 -0.34 7.38
CA ASP A 311 6.08 0.77 8.26
C ASP A 311 6.81 2.07 7.91
N LEU A 312 8.12 2.02 7.67
CA LEU A 312 8.91 3.19 7.25
C LEU A 312 8.42 3.76 5.92
N LEU A 313 8.17 2.91 4.92
CA LEU A 313 7.63 3.34 3.62
C LEU A 313 6.21 3.89 3.77
N ARG A 314 5.34 3.21 4.52
CA ARG A 314 3.97 3.64 4.82
C ARG A 314 3.92 5.06 5.41
N ARG A 315 4.67 5.31 6.48
CA ARG A 315 4.74 6.64 7.11
C ARG A 315 5.37 7.68 6.19
N THR A 316 6.33 7.28 5.35
CA THR A 316 6.87 8.16 4.31
C THR A 316 5.80 8.54 3.29
N LEU A 317 5.03 7.58 2.78
CA LEU A 317 3.95 7.83 1.82
C LEU A 317 2.89 8.76 2.43
N LEU A 318 2.49 8.54 3.68
CA LEU A 318 1.56 9.42 4.40
C LEU A 318 2.10 10.84 4.60
N ALA A 319 3.35 10.98 5.02
CA ALA A 319 3.98 12.27 5.17
C ALA A 319 4.04 13.01 3.82
N ARG A 320 4.46 12.31 2.75
CA ARG A 320 4.46 12.82 1.38
C ARG A 320 3.05 13.26 0.94
N LEU A 321 2.03 12.45 1.23
CA LEU A 321 0.64 12.74 0.91
C LEU A 321 0.16 14.03 1.57
N CYS A 322 0.47 14.22 2.86
CA CYS A 322 0.13 15.42 3.61
C CYS A 322 0.90 16.66 3.13
N LEU A 323 2.15 16.48 2.70
CA LEU A 323 3.02 17.56 2.23
C LEU A 323 2.82 17.87 0.74
N ALA A 324 2.07 17.07 -0.01
CA ALA A 324 1.74 17.32 -1.41
C ALA A 324 0.50 18.21 -1.60
N GLY A 325 -0.13 18.67 -0.51
CA GLY A 325 -1.31 19.53 -0.55
C GLY A 325 -1.00 21.00 -0.86
N GLU A 326 -2.03 21.82 -0.72
CA GLU A 326 -1.91 23.28 -0.63
C GLU A 326 -1.71 23.67 0.84
N GLY A 327 -0.76 24.55 1.13
CA GLY A 327 -0.51 25.01 2.49
C GLY A 327 0.84 25.67 2.68
N ALA A 328 1.08 26.13 3.92
CA ALA A 328 2.29 26.84 4.32
C ALA A 328 3.54 25.95 4.25
N VAL A 329 3.38 24.63 4.37
CA VAL A 329 4.47 23.65 4.21
C VAL A 329 4.08 22.70 3.09
N ARG A 330 4.87 22.69 2.02
CA ARG A 330 4.68 21.78 0.88
C ARG A 330 5.99 21.18 0.43
N TRP A 331 5.93 19.92 0.04
CA TRP A 331 7.02 19.20 -0.56
C TRP A 331 6.59 18.67 -1.92
N ASP A 332 6.45 19.62 -2.85
CA ASP A 332 6.28 19.33 -4.27
C ASP A 332 7.54 18.58 -4.73
N TYR A 333 7.38 17.30 -5.10
CA TYR A 333 8.44 16.34 -5.41
C TYR A 333 9.72 17.00 -5.94
N GLY A 334 10.83 16.81 -5.23
CA GLY A 334 11.94 17.73 -5.36
C GLY A 334 13.03 17.50 -4.33
N GLU A 335 14.22 18.03 -4.61
CA GLU A 335 15.16 18.40 -3.57
C GLU A 335 14.70 19.61 -2.75
N ARG A 336 13.49 20.14 -2.96
CA ARG A 336 13.06 21.40 -2.37
C ARG A 336 11.73 21.27 -1.64
N VAL A 337 11.65 21.91 -0.49
CA VAL A 337 10.47 22.03 0.37
C VAL A 337 10.18 23.52 0.48
N VAL A 338 8.91 23.91 0.36
CA VAL A 338 8.50 25.28 0.59
C VAL A 338 7.92 25.39 2.00
N ILE A 339 8.45 26.32 2.79
CA ILE A 339 7.95 26.72 4.11
C ILE A 339 7.73 28.23 4.06
N ASP A 340 6.50 28.69 4.28
CA ASP A 340 6.12 30.11 4.27
C ASP A 340 6.62 30.85 3.01
N ASP A 341 6.31 30.29 1.84
CA ASP A 341 6.73 30.75 0.50
C ASP A 341 8.24 30.77 0.23
N LYS A 342 9.06 30.26 1.16
CA LYS A 342 10.51 30.10 0.97
C LYS A 342 10.83 28.69 0.56
N GLU A 343 11.52 28.57 -0.56
CA GLU A 343 11.97 27.29 -1.09
C GLU A 343 13.36 26.93 -0.52
N ILE A 344 13.43 25.81 0.19
CA ILE A 344 14.61 25.34 0.93
C ILE A 344 14.99 23.96 0.41
N ARG A 345 16.28 23.67 0.21
CA ARG A 345 16.67 22.31 -0.17
C ARG A 345 16.41 21.34 0.99
N ILE A 346 15.86 20.16 0.74
CA ILE A 346 15.57 19.15 1.77
C ILE A 346 16.82 18.82 2.59
N ASP A 347 17.99 18.72 1.96
CA ASP A 347 19.24 18.42 2.66
C ASP A 347 19.75 19.60 3.51
N GLU A 348 19.38 20.83 3.17
CA GLU A 348 19.63 22.01 4.01
C GLU A 348 18.63 22.05 5.17
N LEU A 349 17.34 21.83 4.87
CA LEU A 349 16.24 21.78 5.81
C LEU A 349 16.50 20.79 6.94
N ILE A 350 16.97 19.58 6.63
CA ILE A 350 17.23 18.57 7.66
C ILE A 350 18.40 18.89 8.58
N THR A 351 19.27 19.86 8.25
CA THR A 351 20.34 20.28 9.18
C THR A 351 19.83 21.23 10.27
N ASP A 352 18.63 21.80 10.09
CA ASP A 352 18.00 22.72 11.04
C ASP A 352 16.94 22.01 11.90
N ASP A 353 17.12 22.03 13.22
CA ASP A 353 16.24 21.37 14.19
C ASP A 353 14.82 21.93 14.17
N HIS A 354 14.68 23.24 13.97
CA HIS A 354 13.39 23.92 13.90
C HIS A 354 12.64 23.52 12.62
N HIS A 355 13.28 23.56 11.45
CA HIS A 355 12.64 23.15 10.21
C HIS A 355 12.27 21.66 10.20
N ARG A 356 13.13 20.79 10.76
CA ARG A 356 12.78 19.38 10.94
C ARG A 356 11.53 19.21 11.80
N HIS A 357 11.39 20.00 12.88
CA HIS A 357 10.22 19.97 13.72
C HIS A 357 8.97 20.47 12.98
N VAL A 358 9.05 21.62 12.30
CA VAL A 358 7.94 22.18 11.50
C VAL A 358 7.44 21.18 10.46
N LEU A 359 8.36 20.53 9.74
CA LEU A 359 8.00 19.53 8.74
C LEU A 359 7.21 18.37 9.36
N ARG A 360 7.71 17.80 10.48
CA ARG A 360 7.05 16.70 11.19
C ARG A 360 5.70 17.09 11.76
N GLU A 361 5.65 18.21 12.45
CA GLU A 361 4.45 18.70 13.10
C GLU A 361 3.34 18.93 12.06
N TYR A 362 3.68 19.49 10.89
CA TYR A 362 2.71 19.77 9.84
C TYR A 362 1.97 18.52 9.36
N TRP A 363 2.69 17.48 8.94
CA TRP A 363 2.04 16.28 8.39
C TRP A 363 1.34 15.46 9.48
N GLN A 364 1.91 15.41 10.70
CA GLN A 364 1.27 14.75 11.84
C GLN A 364 -0.03 15.47 12.25
N ARG A 365 -0.01 16.80 12.33
CA ARG A 365 -1.19 17.61 12.59
C ARG A 365 -2.25 17.40 11.51
N ARG A 366 -1.84 17.34 10.24
CA ARG A 366 -2.78 17.09 9.14
C ARG A 366 -3.49 15.74 9.29
N LEU A 367 -2.79 14.70 9.72
CA LEU A 367 -3.43 13.41 10.01
C LEU A 367 -4.34 13.46 11.23
N ARG A 368 -4.00 14.22 12.29
CA ARG A 368 -4.91 14.44 13.43
C ARG A 368 -6.19 15.16 13.04
N GLU A 369 -6.11 16.17 12.16
CA GLU A 369 -7.26 16.88 11.62
C GLU A 369 -8.21 15.97 10.82
N LEU A 370 -7.67 14.88 10.25
CA LEU A 370 -8.42 13.86 9.54
C LEU A 370 -8.88 12.70 10.44
N ASP A 371 -8.63 12.76 11.75
CA ASP A 371 -8.90 11.66 12.69
C ASP A 371 -8.14 10.35 12.37
N CYS A 372 -6.93 10.50 11.80
CA CYS A 372 -6.01 9.42 11.43
C CYS A 372 -4.72 9.48 12.26
N ALA A 373 -4.77 9.92 13.52
CA ALA A 373 -3.58 10.16 14.33
C ALA A 373 -2.74 8.89 14.53
N GLN A 374 -3.38 7.72 14.70
CA GLN A 374 -2.68 6.44 14.80
C GLN A 374 -1.83 6.11 13.57
N ALA A 375 -2.14 6.68 12.40
CA ALA A 375 -1.46 6.36 11.16
C ALA A 375 -0.02 6.89 11.09
N PHE A 376 0.39 7.87 11.91
CA PHE A 376 1.79 8.30 11.91
C PHE A 376 2.65 7.59 12.96
N GLU A 377 2.04 6.85 13.88
CA GLU A 377 2.78 6.11 14.90
C GLU A 377 3.49 4.88 14.30
N PRO A 378 4.62 4.46 14.89
CA PRO A 378 5.34 3.29 14.43
C PRO A 378 4.51 2.03 14.61
N ALA A 379 4.85 1.03 13.80
CA ALA A 379 4.24 -0.26 13.92
C ALA A 379 4.62 -0.95 15.24
N HIS A 380 3.61 -1.31 16.03
CA HIS A 380 3.77 -2.11 17.23
C HIS A 380 3.86 -3.59 16.85
N ASN A 381 4.54 -4.38 17.69
CA ASN A 381 4.59 -5.82 17.50
C ASN A 381 3.15 -6.37 17.61
N PRO A 382 2.65 -7.13 16.61
CA PRO A 382 1.30 -7.69 16.66
C PRO A 382 1.03 -8.50 17.93
N GLN A 383 2.07 -9.09 18.52
CA GLN A 383 2.00 -9.87 19.78
C GLN A 383 1.85 -9.03 21.05
N ASP A 384 2.04 -7.71 20.97
CA ASP A 384 1.87 -6.79 22.10
C ASP A 384 0.42 -6.28 22.22
N THR A 385 -0.48 -6.72 21.31
CA THR A 385 -1.92 -6.40 21.35
C THR A 385 -2.66 -7.50 22.12
N PRO A 386 -3.39 -7.18 23.20
CA PRO A 386 -4.05 -8.18 24.06
C PRO A 386 -5.13 -9.02 23.38
#